data_AF-I7K9J3-F1
#
_entry.id   AF-I7K9J3-F1
#
_cell.length_a   1.000
_cell.length_b   1.000
_cell.length_c   1.000
_cell.angle_alpha   90.00
_cell.angle_beta   90.00
_cell.angle_gamma   90.00
#
_symmetry.space_group_name_H-M   'P 1'
#
loop_
_entity.id
_entity.type
_entity.pdbx_description
1 polymer ?
#
loop_
_entity_poly.entity_id
_entity_poly.type
_entity_poly.pdbx_seq_one_letter_code
_entity_poly.pdbx_strand_id
1 'polypeptide(L)'
;MQVNFEVDNKLFKDFYFHPIGIEDYSIEGIDAFNKSFDEILVISPFLSETVIRQLNDLAKSKNNVLITRKSELSKLKINSASNFEVYALKDIVIDGENATVDLENNRQDIHSKIYLIEKGNKSELILGSLNASHSAFYGNIEFVLRLISSKKNIDIAKIKKEIFGESEKENPFERVELVDFKENDFSYNNLERVIKEICRSKVRGKVKAIKDKYSVEIEFEGDFTFDNLTVTISPLLKNVEKIISKNIVFDNLNLLELSEFYLIKALDGEDEIRRVIKISLEGLPENRERAVANNIIRDRNVFVQYVNFLLGEDYLLSAVENENTSNRGFSHNSSVALSGLYEKMLKAAVYSKEKFEDIKRLVGLITDKNIIPEEFYEIFSLFEKVVNK
;
A
#
# COMPACT_ATOMS: atom_id res chain seq x y z
N MET A 1 23.09 23.26 -14.12
CA MET A 1 24.00 22.33 -13.44
C MET A 1 23.76 20.96 -14.06
N GLN A 2 24.72 20.45 -14.83
CA GLN A 2 24.58 19.17 -15.50
C GLN A 2 25.06 18.11 -14.51
N VAL A 3 24.14 17.31 -13.98
CA VAL A 3 24.46 16.23 -13.06
C VAL A 3 25.02 15.07 -13.89
N ASN A 4 26.25 14.65 -13.60
CA ASN A 4 26.88 13.50 -14.26
C ASN A 4 26.81 12.29 -13.32
N PHE A 5 26.40 11.15 -13.86
CA PHE A 5 26.33 9.89 -13.12
C PHE A 5 27.42 8.95 -13.65
N GLU A 6 28.17 8.32 -12.74
CA GLU A 6 29.23 7.37 -13.08
C GLU A 6 29.07 6.11 -12.24
N VAL A 7 29.40 4.96 -12.83
CA VAL A 7 29.39 3.67 -12.14
C VAL A 7 30.73 3.46 -11.47
N ASP A 8 30.82 3.66 -10.16
CA ASP A 8 32.06 3.43 -9.38
C ASP A 8 32.24 1.95 -8.98
N ASN A 9 31.66 1.01 -9.75
CA ASN A 9 31.64 -0.40 -9.40
C ASN A 9 31.99 -1.29 -10.61
N LYS A 10 32.97 -2.19 -10.43
CA LYS A 10 33.40 -3.17 -11.45
C LYS A 10 32.33 -4.19 -11.83
N LEU A 11 31.26 -4.31 -11.04
CA LEU A 11 30.14 -5.22 -11.30
C LEU A 11 29.31 -4.78 -12.51
N PHE A 12 29.08 -3.48 -12.67
CA PHE A 12 28.26 -2.93 -13.75
C PHE A 12 29.14 -2.15 -14.73
N LYS A 13 28.90 -2.35 -16.02
CA LYS A 13 29.67 -1.76 -17.10
C LYS A 13 29.04 -0.48 -17.65
N ASP A 14 27.74 -0.35 -17.50
CA ASP A 14 26.95 0.75 -18.06
C ASP A 14 25.58 0.83 -17.37
N PHE A 15 24.86 1.93 -17.55
CA PHE A 15 23.52 2.12 -17.01
C PHE A 15 22.67 3.05 -17.89
N TYR A 16 21.35 2.87 -17.82
CA TYR A 16 20.39 3.68 -18.56
C TYR A 16 19.19 3.99 -17.67
N PHE A 17 18.71 5.23 -17.73
CA PHE A 17 17.43 5.63 -17.13
C PHE A 17 16.34 5.61 -18.20
N HIS A 18 15.21 5.00 -17.89
CA HIS A 18 14.06 4.93 -18.78
C HIS A 18 12.80 5.48 -18.09
N PRO A 19 12.45 6.75 -18.33
CA PRO A 19 11.16 7.31 -17.94
C PRO A 19 10.09 6.87 -18.96
N ILE A 20 9.45 5.73 -18.75
CA ILE A 20 8.47 5.16 -19.69
C ILE A 20 7.13 5.91 -19.55
N GLY A 21 6.42 6.11 -20.66
CA GLY A 21 5.07 6.69 -20.66
C GLY A 21 5.05 8.22 -20.81
N ILE A 22 6.18 8.82 -21.16
CA ILE A 22 6.27 10.23 -21.59
C ILE A 22 6.66 10.30 -23.07
N GLU A 23 6.48 11.48 -23.69
CA GLU A 23 6.78 11.71 -25.11
C GLU A 23 8.20 11.25 -25.47
N ASP A 24 8.35 10.49 -26.56
CA ASP A 24 9.58 9.83 -27.04
C ASP A 24 10.14 8.67 -26.18
N TYR A 25 9.57 8.37 -25.02
CA TYR A 25 10.03 7.29 -24.14
C TYR A 25 8.95 6.24 -23.89
N SER A 26 9.00 5.17 -24.67
CA SER A 26 8.06 4.05 -24.57
C SER A 26 8.76 2.72 -24.31
N ILE A 27 8.01 1.71 -23.87
CA ILE A 27 8.56 0.38 -23.61
C ILE A 27 9.14 -0.26 -24.87
N GLU A 28 8.58 0.05 -26.04
CA GLU A 28 9.02 -0.44 -27.37
C GLU A 28 10.43 0.02 -27.72
N GLY A 29 10.88 1.16 -27.17
CA GLY A 29 12.25 1.66 -27.34
C GLY A 29 13.29 0.91 -26.51
N ILE A 30 12.87 0.01 -25.60
CA ILE A 30 13.77 -0.72 -24.71
C ILE A 30 13.99 -2.13 -25.26
N ASP A 31 15.14 -2.34 -25.90
CA ASP A 31 15.54 -3.62 -26.50
C ASP A 31 15.35 -4.84 -25.59
N ALA A 32 15.53 -4.66 -24.27
CA ALA A 32 15.40 -5.70 -23.27
C ALA A 32 13.99 -6.36 -23.25
N PHE A 33 12.95 -5.61 -23.62
CA PHE A 33 11.55 -6.07 -23.61
C PHE A 33 10.98 -6.37 -25.00
N ASN A 34 11.79 -6.19 -26.06
CA ASN A 34 11.31 -6.29 -27.45
C ASN A 34 12.19 -7.19 -28.34
N LYS A 35 13.34 -7.65 -27.85
CA LYS A 35 14.22 -8.60 -28.55
C LYS A 35 14.33 -9.89 -27.78
N SER A 36 14.49 -11.00 -28.50
CA SER A 36 14.69 -12.30 -27.85
C SER A 36 15.93 -12.33 -26.98
N PHE A 37 15.82 -13.05 -25.87
CA PHE A 37 16.84 -13.27 -24.86
C PHE A 37 16.93 -14.76 -24.53
N ASP A 38 18.00 -15.16 -23.85
CA ASP A 38 18.22 -16.57 -23.55
C ASP A 38 17.40 -16.98 -22.33
N GLU A 39 17.50 -16.21 -21.22
CA GLU A 39 16.76 -16.44 -19.97
C GLU A 39 16.34 -15.10 -19.32
N ILE A 40 15.25 -15.14 -18.55
CA ILE A 40 14.76 -14.02 -17.74
C ILE A 40 14.32 -14.46 -16.35
N LEU A 41 14.62 -13.63 -15.34
CA LEU A 41 13.97 -13.64 -14.04
C LEU A 41 13.11 -12.38 -13.89
N VAL A 42 11.85 -12.56 -13.50
CA VAL A 42 10.87 -11.50 -13.29
C VAL A 42 10.39 -11.58 -11.84
N ILE A 43 10.48 -10.48 -11.10
CA ILE A 43 9.82 -10.29 -9.81
C ILE A 43 8.85 -9.13 -10.01
N SER A 44 7.55 -9.37 -9.84
CA SER A 44 6.55 -8.30 -9.97
C SER A 44 5.34 -8.59 -9.08
N PRO A 45 4.84 -7.60 -8.32
CA PRO A 45 3.66 -7.78 -7.47
C PRO A 45 2.35 -7.79 -8.23
N PHE A 46 2.33 -7.24 -9.44
CA PHE A 46 1.15 -7.17 -10.29
C PHE A 46 1.47 -7.67 -11.69
N LEU A 47 0.60 -8.50 -12.23
CA LEU A 47 0.78 -9.14 -13.53
C LEU A 47 -0.39 -8.84 -14.47
N SER A 48 -0.11 -8.94 -15.77
CA SER A 48 -1.14 -9.14 -16.78
C SER A 48 -0.74 -10.28 -17.70
N GLU A 49 -1.72 -11.10 -18.10
CA GLU A 49 -1.51 -12.22 -19.02
C GLU A 49 -0.77 -11.82 -20.30
N THR A 50 -1.10 -10.64 -20.84
CA THR A 50 -0.54 -10.13 -22.11
C THR A 50 0.97 -9.87 -22.01
N VAL A 51 1.42 -9.21 -20.94
CA VAL A 51 2.84 -8.92 -20.71
C VAL A 51 3.62 -10.19 -20.42
N ILE A 52 3.10 -11.09 -19.59
CA ILE A 52 3.80 -12.36 -19.31
C ILE A 52 3.89 -13.22 -20.58
N ARG A 53 2.84 -13.27 -21.40
CA ARG A 53 2.89 -13.95 -22.71
C ARG A 53 3.93 -13.34 -23.64
N GLN A 54 4.01 -12.01 -23.73
CA GLN A 54 5.05 -11.35 -24.54
C GLN A 54 6.46 -11.75 -24.08
N LEU A 55 6.74 -11.73 -22.77
CA LEU A 55 8.04 -12.15 -22.24
C LEU A 55 8.30 -13.64 -22.48
N ASN A 56 7.26 -14.48 -22.34
CA ASN A 56 7.31 -15.91 -22.62
C ASN A 56 7.70 -16.21 -24.07
N ASP A 57 7.15 -15.44 -25.02
CA ASP A 57 7.38 -15.59 -26.46
C ASP A 57 8.78 -15.09 -26.88
N LEU A 58 9.35 -14.13 -26.13
CA LEU A 58 10.72 -13.64 -26.35
C LEU A 58 11.80 -14.56 -25.76
N ALA A 59 11.43 -15.38 -24.76
CA ALA A 59 12.36 -16.27 -24.07
C ALA A 59 12.70 -17.50 -24.93
N LYS A 60 13.99 -17.84 -25.02
CA LYS A 60 14.45 -19.04 -25.74
C LYS A 60 14.56 -20.28 -24.85
N SER A 61 14.81 -20.08 -23.55
CA SER A 61 14.91 -21.14 -22.55
C SER A 61 13.56 -21.42 -21.90
N LYS A 62 13.45 -22.57 -21.22
CA LYS A 62 12.32 -22.93 -20.34
C LYS A 62 12.65 -22.73 -18.85
N ASN A 63 13.83 -22.24 -18.52
CA ASN A 63 14.28 -22.04 -17.14
C ASN A 63 14.01 -20.61 -16.63
N ASN A 64 13.09 -19.88 -17.27
CA ASN A 64 12.77 -18.52 -16.84
C ASN A 64 12.09 -18.57 -15.47
N VAL A 65 12.24 -17.53 -14.67
CA VAL A 65 11.71 -17.49 -13.30
C VAL A 65 10.72 -16.35 -13.20
N LEU A 66 9.52 -16.63 -12.67
CA LEU A 66 8.52 -15.62 -12.34
C LEU A 66 8.21 -15.71 -10.85
N ILE A 67 8.45 -14.63 -10.10
CA ILE A 67 8.10 -14.50 -8.68
C ILE A 67 7.01 -13.43 -8.57
N THR A 68 5.87 -13.80 -8.01
CA THR A 68 4.69 -12.93 -7.91
C THR A 68 3.86 -13.21 -6.66
N ARG A 69 2.78 -12.46 -6.46
CA ARG A 69 1.80 -12.71 -5.41
C ARG A 69 0.86 -13.84 -5.79
N LYS A 70 0.43 -14.63 -4.80
CA LYS A 70 -0.55 -15.71 -4.99
C LYS A 70 -1.86 -15.22 -5.64
N SER A 71 -2.28 -14.00 -5.29
CA SER A 71 -3.48 -13.33 -5.85
C SER A 71 -3.38 -13.01 -7.35
N GLU A 72 -2.18 -12.97 -7.92
CA GLU A 72 -1.99 -12.65 -9.34
C GLU A 72 -1.98 -13.89 -10.24
N LEU A 73 -1.91 -15.09 -9.65
CA LEU A 73 -1.78 -16.34 -10.39
C LEU A 73 -3.04 -16.67 -11.22
N SER A 74 -4.23 -16.29 -10.74
CA SER A 74 -5.51 -16.47 -11.45
C SER A 74 -5.60 -15.71 -12.77
N LYS A 75 -4.73 -14.71 -12.97
CA LYS A 75 -4.66 -13.93 -14.22
C LYS A 75 -3.85 -14.64 -15.31
N LEU A 76 -3.12 -15.71 -14.98
CA LEU A 76 -2.24 -16.40 -15.91
C LEU A 76 -2.87 -17.68 -16.44
N LYS A 77 -2.79 -17.87 -17.75
CA LYS A 77 -3.07 -19.16 -18.40
C LYS A 77 -1.79 -19.97 -18.49
N ILE A 78 -1.91 -21.30 -18.52
CA ILE A 78 -0.76 -22.22 -18.64
C ILE A 78 0.11 -21.84 -19.85
N ASN A 79 -0.52 -21.62 -21.01
CA ASN A 79 0.20 -21.31 -22.25
C ASN A 79 0.95 -19.96 -22.20
N SER A 80 0.42 -18.99 -21.45
CA SER A 80 0.98 -17.63 -21.37
C SER A 80 2.26 -17.56 -20.55
N ALA A 81 2.56 -18.56 -19.72
CA ALA A 81 3.78 -18.65 -18.91
C ALA A 81 4.48 -20.02 -19.03
N SER A 82 4.28 -20.72 -20.15
CA SER A 82 4.73 -22.10 -20.38
C SER A 82 6.26 -22.30 -20.34
N ASN A 83 7.04 -21.23 -20.53
CA ASN A 83 8.49 -21.21 -20.42
C ASN A 83 8.98 -20.71 -19.03
N PHE A 84 8.09 -20.47 -18.07
CA PHE A 84 8.42 -19.97 -16.74
C PHE A 84 8.22 -21.04 -15.65
N GLU A 85 9.18 -21.11 -14.73
CA GLU A 85 8.98 -21.60 -13.38
C GLU A 85 8.33 -20.48 -12.55
N VAL A 86 7.09 -20.71 -12.12
CA VAL A 86 6.31 -19.72 -11.36
C VAL A 86 6.43 -19.99 -9.87
N TYR A 87 6.66 -18.93 -9.11
CA TYR A 87 6.82 -18.93 -7.66
C TYR A 87 5.94 -17.86 -7.02
N ALA A 88 5.36 -18.19 -5.87
CA ALA A 88 4.65 -17.25 -5.01
C ALA A 88 5.24 -17.28 -3.60
N LEU A 89 5.06 -16.20 -2.84
CA LEU A 89 5.47 -16.20 -1.43
C LEU A 89 4.73 -17.30 -0.66
N LYS A 90 5.44 -18.06 0.18
CA LYS A 90 4.85 -19.02 1.09
C LYS A 90 3.96 -18.31 2.10
N ASP A 91 2.81 -18.91 2.39
CA ASP A 91 2.01 -18.58 3.57
C ASP A 91 2.73 -19.14 4.81
N ILE A 92 3.85 -18.52 5.23
CA ILE A 92 4.56 -18.95 6.44
C ILE A 92 3.71 -18.52 7.63
N VAL A 93 2.90 -19.44 8.16
CA VAL A 93 2.48 -19.38 9.56
C VAL A 93 3.76 -19.52 10.37
N ILE A 94 4.21 -18.43 10.98
CA ILE A 94 5.28 -18.46 11.98
C ILE A 94 4.70 -19.19 13.19
N ASP A 95 4.76 -20.51 13.17
CA ASP A 95 4.47 -21.33 14.34
C ASP A 95 5.71 -21.28 15.23
N GLY A 96 5.62 -20.41 16.24
CA GLY A 96 6.70 -20.16 17.17
C GLY A 96 6.14 -19.65 18.47
N GLU A 97 5.37 -20.49 19.17
CA GLU A 97 5.18 -20.53 20.64
C GLU A 97 5.06 -19.19 21.42
N ASN A 98 4.64 -18.12 20.76
CA ASN A 98 4.32 -16.80 21.28
C ASN A 98 3.24 -16.21 20.36
N ALA A 99 2.09 -16.88 20.32
CA ALA A 99 0.90 -16.39 19.63
C ALA A 99 0.36 -15.16 20.36
N THR A 100 0.96 -14.01 20.08
CA THR A 100 0.38 -12.70 20.35
C THR A 100 -0.22 -12.21 19.05
N VAL A 101 -1.54 -12.09 19.06
CA VAL A 101 -2.48 -11.50 18.12
C VAL A 101 -1.87 -10.58 17.04
N ASP A 102 -1.27 -11.11 15.96
CA ASP A 102 -0.93 -10.28 14.77
C ASP A 102 -0.59 -11.08 13.48
N LEU A 103 -1.31 -12.17 13.20
CA LEU A 103 -0.99 -13.08 12.08
C LEU A 103 -1.54 -12.66 10.71
N GLU A 104 -2.39 -11.63 10.60
CA GLU A 104 -2.94 -11.21 9.30
C GLU A 104 -2.17 -10.06 8.63
N ASN A 105 -1.53 -9.17 9.40
CA ASN A 105 -0.90 -7.95 8.85
C ASN A 105 0.61 -8.05 8.59
N ASN A 106 1.28 -9.10 9.06
CA ASN A 106 2.72 -9.33 8.83
C ASN A 106 3.01 -10.26 7.64
N ARG A 107 2.12 -10.34 6.65
CA ARG A 107 2.47 -10.96 5.36
C ARG A 107 3.46 -10.03 4.66
N GLN A 108 4.73 -10.41 4.63
CA GLN A 108 5.76 -9.70 3.85
C GLN A 108 5.39 -9.76 2.37
N ASP A 109 4.61 -8.80 1.88
CA ASP A 109 4.12 -8.83 0.51
C ASP A 109 5.22 -8.42 -0.47
N ILE A 110 5.27 -9.08 -1.64
CA ILE A 110 6.22 -8.72 -2.69
C ILE A 110 5.88 -7.30 -3.14
N HIS A 111 6.85 -6.39 -3.15
CA HIS A 111 6.67 -5.03 -3.69
C HIS A 111 7.74 -4.67 -4.74
N SER A 112 8.82 -5.45 -4.84
CA SER A 112 9.91 -5.24 -5.80
C SER A 112 9.45 -5.48 -7.24
N LYS A 113 9.89 -4.63 -8.17
CA LYS A 113 9.79 -4.88 -9.62
C LYS A 113 11.18 -5.00 -10.21
N ILE A 114 11.53 -6.22 -10.59
CA ILE A 114 12.88 -6.59 -11.00
C ILE A 114 12.79 -7.44 -12.26
N TYR A 115 13.62 -7.14 -13.24
CA TYR A 115 13.87 -7.99 -14.39
C TYR A 115 15.37 -8.23 -14.48
N LEU A 116 15.79 -9.49 -14.55
CA LEU A 116 17.16 -9.85 -14.87
C LEU A 116 17.14 -10.64 -16.17
N ILE A 117 17.67 -10.04 -17.23
CA ILE A 117 17.65 -10.60 -18.58
C ILE A 117 19.05 -11.02 -18.98
N GLU A 118 19.19 -12.23 -19.51
CA GLU A 118 20.46 -12.79 -19.96
C GLU A 118 20.48 -13.00 -21.47
N LYS A 119 21.57 -12.55 -22.11
CA LYS A 119 21.77 -12.70 -23.55
C LYS A 119 23.24 -12.89 -23.88
N GLY A 120 23.61 -14.08 -24.34
CA GLY A 120 25.00 -14.47 -24.54
C GLY A 120 25.79 -14.37 -23.24
N ASN A 121 26.83 -13.54 -23.21
CA ASN A 121 27.62 -13.28 -22.00
C ASN A 121 27.21 -11.99 -21.26
N LYS A 122 26.15 -11.33 -21.71
CA LYS A 122 25.60 -10.08 -21.13
C LYS A 122 24.46 -10.42 -20.17
N SER A 123 24.37 -9.67 -19.07
CA SER A 123 23.20 -9.65 -18.20
C SER A 123 22.74 -8.21 -17.98
N GLU A 124 21.45 -8.01 -17.85
CA GLU A 124 20.83 -6.69 -17.68
C GLU A 124 19.87 -6.73 -16.51
N LEU A 125 20.15 -5.96 -15.47
CA LEU A 125 19.32 -5.84 -14.28
C LEU A 125 18.49 -4.56 -14.39
N ILE A 126 17.17 -4.71 -14.43
CA ILE A 126 16.21 -3.60 -14.55
C ILE A 126 15.42 -3.53 -13.25
N LEU A 127 15.44 -2.36 -12.61
CA LEU A 127 14.82 -2.09 -11.31
C LEU A 127 14.03 -0.79 -11.38
N GLY A 128 12.84 -0.74 -10.78
CA GLY A 128 12.08 0.51 -10.69
C GLY A 128 10.61 0.29 -10.40
N SER A 129 9.76 1.15 -10.95
CA SER A 129 8.31 1.14 -10.72
C SER A 129 7.51 0.24 -11.69
N LEU A 130 8.13 -0.18 -12.79
CA LEU A 130 7.51 -0.95 -13.88
C LEU A 130 7.07 -2.36 -13.44
N ASN A 131 5.78 -2.54 -13.19
CA ASN A 131 5.20 -3.87 -13.02
C ASN A 131 5.14 -4.65 -14.34
N ALA A 132 5.09 -5.97 -14.28
CA ALA A 132 4.82 -6.84 -15.44
C ALA A 132 3.32 -6.84 -15.80
N SER A 133 2.72 -5.65 -15.89
CA SER A 133 1.30 -5.43 -16.18
C SER A 133 1.12 -4.50 -17.38
N HIS A 134 0.02 -4.69 -18.11
CA HIS A 134 -0.28 -3.91 -19.30
C HIS A 134 -0.37 -2.40 -19.02
N SER A 135 -0.95 -2.01 -17.88
CA SER A 135 -1.00 -0.60 -17.46
C SER A 135 0.38 0.00 -17.27
N ALA A 136 1.33 -0.73 -16.66
CA ALA A 136 2.69 -0.22 -16.46
C ALA A 136 3.48 -0.15 -17.77
N PHE A 137 3.31 -1.12 -18.68
CA PHE A 137 4.03 -1.14 -19.96
C PHE A 137 3.54 -0.07 -20.96
N TYR A 138 2.23 0.23 -20.97
CA TYR A 138 1.61 0.99 -22.07
C TYR A 138 0.71 2.16 -21.64
N GLY A 139 0.53 2.41 -20.34
CA GLY A 139 -0.42 3.43 -19.86
C GLY A 139 0.15 4.40 -18.85
N ASN A 140 0.78 3.89 -17.79
CA ASN A 140 1.30 4.69 -16.70
C ASN A 140 2.62 5.37 -17.08
N ILE A 141 2.95 6.43 -16.34
CA ILE A 141 4.31 6.96 -16.31
C ILE A 141 5.11 6.14 -15.30
N GLU A 142 6.17 5.48 -15.76
CA GLU A 142 7.02 4.59 -14.96
C GLU A 142 8.48 5.04 -15.07
N PHE A 143 9.31 4.69 -14.09
CA PHE A 143 10.75 4.95 -14.14
C PHE A 143 11.53 3.70 -13.78
N VAL A 144 12.47 3.32 -14.64
CA VAL A 144 13.37 2.19 -14.38
C VAL A 144 14.83 2.55 -14.62
N LEU A 145 15.69 2.00 -13.76
CA LEU A 145 17.13 1.95 -13.91
C LEU A 145 17.51 0.60 -14.52
N ARG A 146 18.18 0.63 -15.68
CA ARG A 146 18.72 -0.55 -16.35
C ARG A 146 20.23 -0.56 -16.18
N LEU A 147 20.76 -1.54 -15.46
CA LEU A 147 22.18 -1.74 -15.21
C LEU A 147 22.71 -2.86 -16.11
N ILE A 148 23.77 -2.59 -16.86
CA ILE A 148 24.40 -3.54 -17.75
C ILE A 148 25.56 -4.24 -17.04
N SER A 149 25.58 -5.56 -17.07
CA SER A 149 26.65 -6.39 -16.51
C SER A 149 27.04 -7.52 -17.47
N SER A 150 27.89 -8.41 -16.99
CA SER A 150 28.20 -9.68 -17.63
C SER A 150 27.67 -10.84 -16.78
N LYS A 151 27.27 -11.94 -17.42
CA LYS A 151 26.79 -13.15 -16.73
C LYS A 151 27.78 -13.64 -15.66
N LYS A 152 29.08 -13.53 -15.93
CA LYS A 152 30.13 -13.87 -14.96
C LYS A 152 29.96 -13.13 -13.64
N ASN A 153 29.53 -11.87 -13.67
CA ASN A 153 29.33 -11.06 -12.46
C ASN A 153 27.95 -11.32 -11.86
N ILE A 154 26.90 -11.16 -12.67
CA ILE A 154 25.50 -11.26 -12.24
C ILE A 154 24.77 -12.17 -13.23
N ASP A 155 24.23 -13.27 -12.73
CA ASP A 155 23.40 -14.21 -13.47
C ASP A 155 22.18 -14.62 -12.63
N ILE A 156 21.17 -15.18 -13.31
CA ILE A 156 19.90 -15.61 -12.71
C ILE A 156 20.14 -16.66 -11.64
N ALA A 157 21.09 -17.59 -11.85
CA ALA A 157 21.38 -18.65 -10.89
C ALA A 157 21.90 -18.09 -9.55
N LYS A 158 22.81 -17.11 -9.57
CA LYS A 158 23.30 -16.42 -8.38
C LYS A 158 22.18 -15.67 -7.67
N ILE A 159 21.40 -14.88 -8.40
CA ILE A 159 20.28 -14.13 -7.79
C ILE A 159 19.22 -15.08 -7.21
N LYS A 160 18.90 -16.17 -7.91
CA LYS A 160 18.00 -17.22 -7.41
C LYS A 160 18.55 -17.84 -6.13
N LYS A 161 19.84 -18.16 -6.07
CA LYS A 161 20.48 -18.69 -4.84
C LYS A 161 20.38 -17.70 -3.68
N GLU A 162 20.69 -16.43 -3.90
CA GLU A 162 20.62 -15.39 -2.86
C GLU A 162 19.19 -15.18 -2.34
N ILE A 163 18.19 -15.23 -3.23
CA ILE A 163 16.79 -14.97 -2.88
C ILE A 163 16.10 -16.21 -2.28
N PHE A 164 16.46 -17.43 -2.72
CA PHE A 164 15.85 -18.68 -2.25
C PHE A 164 16.58 -19.30 -1.04
N GLY A 165 17.75 -18.77 -0.66
CA GLY A 165 18.57 -19.37 0.39
C GLY A 165 19.24 -20.68 -0.02
N GLU A 166 19.91 -21.32 0.94
CA GLU A 166 20.67 -22.55 0.68
C GLU A 166 19.85 -23.83 0.86
N SER A 167 18.67 -23.72 1.48
CA SER A 167 17.76 -24.85 1.73
C SER A 167 16.30 -24.52 1.43
N GLU A 168 15.49 -25.54 1.17
CA GLU A 168 14.05 -25.38 0.91
C GLU A 168 13.30 -24.76 2.10
N LYS A 169 13.82 -24.92 3.33
CA LYS A 169 13.28 -24.28 4.54
C LYS A 169 13.51 -22.77 4.56
N GLU A 170 14.64 -22.31 4.02
CA GLU A 170 14.97 -20.89 3.92
C GLU A 170 14.25 -20.19 2.78
N ASN A 171 13.89 -20.93 1.72
CA ASN A 171 13.21 -20.37 0.57
C ASN A 171 11.86 -19.78 0.97
N PRO A 172 11.67 -18.44 0.89
CA PRO A 172 10.42 -17.81 1.26
C PRO A 172 9.35 -17.97 0.17
N PHE A 173 9.68 -18.59 -0.97
CA PHE A 173 8.77 -18.82 -2.08
C PHE A 173 8.46 -20.30 -2.27
N GLU A 174 7.22 -20.60 -2.64
CA GLU A 174 6.77 -21.92 -3.11
C GLU A 174 6.63 -21.91 -4.63
N ARG A 175 7.02 -23.02 -5.27
CA ARG A 175 6.75 -23.22 -6.70
C ARG A 175 5.26 -23.48 -6.86
N VAL A 176 4.62 -22.80 -7.81
CA VAL A 176 3.20 -22.97 -8.09
C VAL A 176 3.01 -23.54 -9.47
N GLU A 177 2.19 -24.59 -9.57
CA GLU A 177 1.70 -25.08 -10.85
C GLU A 177 0.50 -24.22 -11.29
N LEU A 178 0.60 -23.64 -12.48
CA LEU A 178 -0.53 -22.93 -13.06
C LEU A 178 -1.60 -23.94 -13.45
N VAL A 179 -2.83 -23.66 -13.02
CA VAL A 179 -4.01 -24.42 -13.41
C VAL A 179 -4.81 -23.52 -14.35
N ASP A 180 -5.30 -24.04 -15.47
CA ASP A 180 -6.28 -23.29 -16.26
C ASP A 180 -7.57 -23.20 -15.44
N PHE A 181 -7.77 -22.05 -14.82
CA PHE A 181 -8.94 -21.78 -13.98
C PHE A 181 -10.21 -21.94 -14.83
N LYS A 182 -11.07 -22.89 -14.45
CA LYS A 182 -12.41 -23.05 -15.03
C LYS A 182 -13.32 -21.91 -14.59
N GLU A 183 -14.41 -21.70 -15.33
CA GLU A 183 -15.33 -20.55 -15.32
C GLU A 183 -15.79 -19.97 -13.96
N ASN A 184 -15.58 -20.65 -12.83
CA ASN A 184 -15.85 -20.10 -11.50
C ASN A 184 -15.02 -18.83 -11.18
N ASP A 185 -13.84 -18.63 -11.78
CA ASP A 185 -13.02 -17.41 -11.60
C ASP A 185 -13.49 -16.20 -12.43
N PHE A 186 -14.53 -16.35 -13.27
CA PHE A 186 -15.24 -15.18 -13.80
C PHE A 186 -15.97 -14.43 -12.68
N SER A 187 -16.40 -15.10 -11.62
CA SER A 187 -17.08 -14.50 -10.45
C SER A 187 -16.23 -13.39 -9.81
N TYR A 188 -14.97 -13.68 -9.47
CA TYR A 188 -14.08 -12.70 -8.84
C TYR A 188 -13.74 -11.53 -9.79
N ASN A 189 -13.51 -11.81 -11.07
CA ASN A 189 -13.32 -10.77 -12.09
C ASN A 189 -14.58 -9.93 -12.30
N ASN A 190 -15.77 -10.53 -12.18
CA ASN A 190 -17.06 -9.86 -12.28
C ASN A 190 -17.33 -8.98 -11.05
N LEU A 191 -17.03 -9.48 -9.84
CA LEU A 191 -17.05 -8.72 -8.59
C LEU A 191 -16.11 -7.49 -8.68
N GLU A 192 -14.87 -7.67 -9.16
CA GLU A 192 -13.96 -6.56 -9.39
C GLU A 192 -14.48 -5.56 -10.43
N ARG A 193 -15.08 -6.04 -11.52
CA ARG A 193 -15.67 -5.20 -12.57
C ARG A 193 -16.77 -4.32 -11.99
N VAL A 194 -17.67 -4.89 -11.20
CA VAL A 194 -18.77 -4.21 -10.53
C VAL A 194 -18.26 -3.16 -9.54
N ILE A 195 -17.29 -3.51 -8.70
CA ILE A 195 -16.66 -2.55 -7.78
C ILE A 195 -15.99 -1.40 -8.55
N LYS A 196 -15.30 -1.68 -9.66
CA LYS A 196 -14.67 -0.66 -10.51
C LYS A 196 -15.70 0.24 -11.20
N GLU A 197 -16.83 -0.30 -11.62
CA GLU A 197 -17.95 0.46 -12.20
C GLU A 197 -18.50 1.47 -11.20
N ILE A 198 -18.78 1.02 -9.97
CA ILE A 198 -19.26 1.90 -8.89
C ILE A 198 -18.23 2.98 -8.55
N CYS A 199 -16.94 2.62 -8.45
CA CYS A 199 -15.87 3.56 -8.15
C CYS A 199 -15.67 4.63 -9.25
N ARG A 200 -16.07 4.35 -10.50
CA ARG A 200 -15.97 5.30 -11.62
C ARG A 200 -17.19 6.20 -11.74
N SER A 201 -18.31 5.81 -11.12
CA SER A 201 -19.50 6.65 -11.08
C SER A 201 -19.22 7.92 -10.28
N LYS A 202 -19.86 9.02 -10.69
CA LYS A 202 -19.84 10.23 -9.87
C LYS A 202 -20.81 10.01 -8.71
N VAL A 203 -20.36 10.37 -7.51
CA VAL A 203 -21.14 10.22 -6.30
C VAL A 203 -21.08 11.52 -5.49
N ARG A 204 -22.21 11.90 -4.90
CA ARG A 204 -22.30 13.06 -4.00
C ARG A 204 -23.06 12.66 -2.75
N GLY A 205 -22.62 13.13 -1.60
CA GLY A 205 -23.35 12.98 -0.36
C GLY A 205 -23.76 14.31 0.24
N LYS A 206 -24.91 14.34 0.91
CA LYS A 206 -25.43 15.49 1.66
C LYS A 206 -25.77 15.07 3.06
N VAL A 207 -25.29 15.83 4.04
CA VAL A 207 -25.59 15.62 5.46
C VAL A 207 -26.68 16.59 5.89
N LYS A 208 -27.71 16.07 6.56
CA LYS A 208 -28.78 16.87 7.17
C LYS A 208 -28.81 16.61 8.68
N ALA A 209 -28.81 17.68 9.46
CA ALA A 209 -29.10 17.58 10.89
C ALA A 209 -30.60 17.39 11.11
N ILE A 210 -30.97 16.35 11.85
CA ILE A 210 -32.34 16.01 12.22
C ILE A 210 -32.39 15.87 13.75
N LYS A 211 -32.83 16.94 14.43
CA LYS A 211 -32.78 17.06 15.90
C LYS A 211 -31.33 16.89 16.42
N ASP A 212 -31.08 15.87 17.24
CA ASP A 212 -29.77 15.56 17.84
C ASP A 212 -28.94 14.55 17.03
N LYS A 213 -29.42 14.18 15.84
CA LYS A 213 -28.80 13.18 14.97
C LYS A 213 -28.67 13.70 13.55
N TYR A 214 -28.03 12.89 12.70
CA TYR A 214 -27.76 13.23 11.32
C TYR A 214 -28.33 12.16 10.39
N SER A 215 -28.69 12.60 9.19
CA SER A 215 -28.98 11.74 8.05
C SER A 215 -28.00 12.07 6.93
N VAL A 216 -27.49 11.04 6.25
CA VAL A 216 -26.64 11.19 5.06
C VAL A 216 -27.36 10.62 3.86
N GLU A 217 -27.62 11.49 2.88
CA GLU A 217 -28.19 11.13 1.58
C GLU A 217 -27.05 11.02 0.57
N ILE A 218 -26.92 9.87 -0.08
CA ILE A 218 -25.92 9.59 -1.11
C ILE A 218 -26.64 9.41 -2.45
N GLU A 219 -26.20 10.16 -3.45
CA GLU A 219 -26.71 10.10 -4.81
C GLU A 219 -25.57 9.69 -5.76
N PHE A 220 -25.80 8.61 -6.51
CA PHE A 220 -24.90 8.15 -7.56
C PHE A 220 -25.41 8.57 -8.95
N GLU A 221 -24.50 8.94 -9.84
CA GLU A 221 -24.76 9.21 -11.26
C GLU A 221 -24.73 7.87 -12.02
N GLY A 222 -25.80 7.09 -11.89
CA GLY A 222 -25.98 5.80 -12.54
C GLY A 222 -27.06 4.96 -11.86
N ASP A 223 -27.70 4.07 -12.63
CA ASP A 223 -28.58 3.03 -12.09
C ASP A 223 -27.77 1.74 -11.97
N PHE A 224 -27.65 1.24 -10.74
CA PHE A 224 -26.92 0.01 -10.46
C PHE A 224 -27.90 -1.14 -10.29
N THR A 225 -27.93 -2.00 -11.29
CA THR A 225 -28.64 -3.28 -11.24
C THR A 225 -27.69 -4.36 -11.70
N PHE A 226 -27.41 -5.32 -10.83
CA PHE A 226 -26.49 -6.41 -11.11
C PHE A 226 -27.25 -7.73 -11.04
N ASP A 227 -27.23 -8.48 -12.13
CA ASP A 227 -27.85 -9.81 -12.18
C ASP A 227 -27.03 -10.78 -11.31
N ASN A 228 -27.71 -11.56 -10.46
CA ASN A 228 -27.14 -12.60 -9.59
C ASN A 228 -26.07 -12.13 -8.57
N LEU A 229 -25.95 -10.83 -8.34
CA LEU A 229 -24.95 -10.24 -7.45
C LEU A 229 -25.63 -9.39 -6.36
N THR A 230 -25.17 -9.53 -5.13
CA THR A 230 -25.59 -8.63 -4.04
C THR A 230 -24.49 -7.63 -3.76
N VAL A 231 -24.78 -6.34 -3.99
CA VAL A 231 -23.84 -5.25 -3.70
C VAL A 231 -24.43 -4.33 -2.64
N THR A 232 -23.70 -4.17 -1.55
CA THR A 232 -24.09 -3.30 -0.43
C THR A 232 -23.07 -2.20 -0.20
N ILE A 233 -23.53 -1.13 0.44
CA ILE A 233 -22.72 -0.01 0.92
C ILE A 233 -23.07 0.28 2.38
N SER A 234 -22.06 0.60 3.19
CA SER A 234 -22.23 1.01 4.58
C SER A 234 -21.31 2.16 4.97
N PRO A 235 -21.73 3.07 5.88
CA PRO A 235 -20.82 4.01 6.51
C PRO A 235 -19.80 3.23 7.33
N LEU A 236 -18.51 3.52 7.15
CA LEU A 236 -17.41 2.76 7.77
C LEU A 236 -17.51 2.70 9.31
N LEU A 237 -18.09 3.74 9.93
CA LEU A 237 -18.17 3.87 11.38
C LEU A 237 -19.48 3.37 12.00
N LYS A 238 -20.44 2.87 11.20
CA LYS A 238 -21.76 2.44 11.70
C LYS A 238 -22.16 1.01 11.33
N ASN A 239 -21.45 0.36 10.41
CA ASN A 239 -21.72 -1.04 10.01
C ASN A 239 -23.21 -1.32 9.66
N VAL A 240 -23.92 -0.33 9.13
CA VAL A 240 -25.30 -0.49 8.62
C VAL A 240 -25.22 -0.62 7.12
N GLU A 241 -25.51 -1.80 6.60
CA GLU A 241 -25.49 -2.09 5.16
C GLU A 241 -26.81 -1.75 4.49
N LYS A 242 -26.72 -1.17 3.28
CA LYS A 242 -27.85 -0.98 2.37
C LYS A 242 -27.47 -1.46 0.98
N ILE A 243 -28.43 -2.04 0.26
CA ILE A 243 -28.23 -2.41 -1.15
C ILE A 243 -27.91 -1.14 -1.94
N ILE A 244 -26.91 -1.24 -2.81
CA ILE A 244 -26.53 -0.11 -3.65
C ILE A 244 -27.67 0.24 -4.60
N SER A 245 -27.96 1.53 -4.71
CA SER A 245 -28.95 2.07 -5.64
C SER A 245 -28.61 3.53 -5.91
N LYS A 246 -29.35 4.15 -6.83
CA LYS A 246 -29.14 5.55 -7.21
C LYS A 246 -29.20 6.51 -6.01
N ASN A 247 -30.12 6.28 -5.08
CA ASN A 247 -30.36 7.14 -3.91
C ASN A 247 -30.37 6.30 -2.64
N ILE A 248 -29.45 6.59 -1.72
CA ILE A 248 -29.28 5.84 -0.48
C ILE A 248 -29.30 6.80 0.69
N VAL A 249 -30.07 6.49 1.72
CA VAL A 249 -30.20 7.34 2.92
C VAL A 249 -29.71 6.57 4.13
N PHE A 250 -28.81 7.14 4.92
CA PHE A 250 -28.40 6.59 6.21
C PHE A 250 -28.87 7.51 7.33
N ASP A 251 -29.91 7.11 8.03
CA ASP A 251 -30.52 7.89 9.10
C ASP A 251 -29.91 7.59 10.48
N ASN A 252 -30.31 8.42 11.46
CA ASN A 252 -30.07 8.17 12.88
C ASN A 252 -28.58 8.14 13.26
N LEU A 253 -27.71 8.81 12.48
CA LEU A 253 -26.26 8.89 12.68
C LEU A 253 -25.89 9.84 13.82
N ASN A 254 -24.95 9.43 14.66
CA ASN A 254 -24.31 10.32 15.63
C ASN A 254 -23.20 11.14 14.95
N LEU A 255 -22.78 12.24 15.57
CA LEU A 255 -21.71 13.12 15.04
C LEU A 255 -20.42 12.35 14.70
N LEU A 256 -20.06 11.38 15.56
CA LEU A 256 -18.86 10.56 15.44
C LEU A 256 -19.00 9.44 14.39
N GLU A 257 -20.21 9.14 13.94
CA GLU A 257 -20.49 8.14 12.91
C GLU A 257 -20.48 8.76 11.50
N LEU A 258 -20.44 10.10 11.40
CA LEU A 258 -20.28 10.80 10.14
C LEU A 258 -18.85 10.63 9.65
N SER A 259 -18.69 10.11 8.43
CA SER A 259 -17.39 9.93 7.76
C SER A 259 -17.60 10.01 6.26
N GLU A 260 -16.59 10.51 5.54
CA GLU A 260 -16.54 10.43 4.08
C GLU A 260 -16.16 9.02 3.59
N PHE A 261 -15.81 8.10 4.49
CA PHE A 261 -15.41 6.74 4.11
C PHE A 261 -16.56 5.74 4.24
N TYR A 262 -16.76 4.99 3.16
CA TYR A 262 -17.82 3.99 3.03
C TYR A 262 -17.23 2.66 2.56
N LEU A 263 -17.78 1.57 3.07
CA LEU A 263 -17.43 0.21 2.65
C LEU A 263 -18.45 -0.24 1.61
N ILE A 264 -17.97 -0.61 0.42
CA ILE A 264 -18.74 -1.36 -0.57
C ILE A 264 -18.37 -2.83 -0.43
N LYS A 265 -19.37 -3.69 -0.41
CA LYS A 265 -19.24 -5.14 -0.41
C LYS A 265 -20.01 -5.70 -1.60
N ALA A 266 -19.35 -6.52 -2.41
CA ALA A 266 -19.98 -7.27 -3.49
C ALA A 266 -19.88 -8.77 -3.18
N LEU A 267 -20.99 -9.49 -3.33
CA LEU A 267 -21.13 -10.91 -3.02
C LEU A 267 -21.73 -11.65 -4.23
N ASP A 268 -21.09 -12.74 -4.64
CA ASP A 268 -21.55 -13.70 -5.66
C ASP A 268 -21.43 -15.12 -5.08
N GLY A 269 -22.54 -15.68 -4.58
CA GLY A 269 -22.51 -16.96 -3.86
C GLY A 269 -21.62 -16.91 -2.61
N GLU A 270 -20.48 -17.62 -2.64
CA GLU A 270 -19.48 -17.66 -1.55
C GLU A 270 -18.33 -16.65 -1.75
N ASP A 271 -18.21 -16.06 -2.95
CA ASP A 271 -17.14 -15.11 -3.27
C ASP A 271 -17.50 -13.69 -2.80
N GLU A 272 -16.56 -13.02 -2.12
CA GLU A 272 -16.76 -11.69 -1.56
C GLU A 272 -15.58 -10.76 -1.84
N ILE A 273 -15.88 -9.54 -2.28
CA ILE A 273 -14.91 -8.44 -2.38
C ILE A 273 -15.40 -7.25 -1.57
N ARG A 274 -14.48 -6.64 -0.82
CA ARG A 274 -14.68 -5.41 -0.06
C ARG A 274 -13.80 -4.29 -0.58
N ARG A 275 -14.35 -3.07 -0.63
CA ARG A 275 -13.58 -1.85 -0.93
C ARG A 275 -14.02 -0.68 -0.07
N VAL A 276 -13.06 0.03 0.48
CA VAL A 276 -13.32 1.35 1.08
C VAL A 276 -13.26 2.40 -0.04
N ILE A 277 -14.29 3.24 -0.12
CA ILE A 277 -14.35 4.38 -1.02
C ILE A 277 -14.53 5.68 -0.22
N LYS A 278 -14.07 6.78 -0.79
CA LYS A 278 -14.28 8.12 -0.26
C LYS A 278 -15.41 8.81 -1.04
N ILE A 279 -16.45 9.23 -0.34
CA ILE A 279 -17.58 10.01 -0.86
C ILE A 279 -17.52 11.39 -0.24
N SER A 280 -17.36 12.43 -1.06
CA SER A 280 -17.40 13.81 -0.59
C SER A 280 -18.77 14.17 -0.05
N LEU A 281 -18.81 14.70 1.17
CA LEU A 281 -20.04 15.06 1.86
C LEU A 281 -20.20 16.59 1.99
N GLU A 282 -21.29 17.12 1.47
CA GLU A 282 -21.72 18.51 1.70
C GLU A 282 -22.52 18.60 3.01
N GLY A 283 -22.34 19.68 3.77
CA GLY A 283 -23.09 19.93 5.01
C GLY A 283 -22.57 19.20 6.25
N LEU A 284 -21.33 18.70 6.22
CA LEU A 284 -20.68 18.16 7.42
C LEU A 284 -20.63 19.21 8.55
N PRO A 285 -20.95 18.85 9.80
CA PRO A 285 -20.87 19.79 10.92
C PRO A 285 -19.44 20.28 11.16
N GLU A 286 -19.24 21.60 11.28
CA GLU A 286 -17.91 22.21 11.50
C GLU A 286 -17.22 21.73 12.78
N ASN A 287 -18.01 21.43 13.83
CA ASN A 287 -17.49 20.95 15.11
C ASN A 287 -17.14 19.45 15.11
N ARG A 288 -17.36 18.73 14.00
CA ARG A 288 -17.10 17.29 13.90
C ARG A 288 -15.64 16.97 14.18
N GLU A 289 -14.71 17.66 13.54
CA GLU A 289 -13.28 17.37 13.68
C GLU A 289 -12.82 17.49 15.14
N ARG A 290 -13.29 18.53 15.83
CA ARG A 290 -13.07 18.69 17.27
C ARG A 290 -13.68 17.54 18.05
N ALA A 291 -14.94 17.18 17.79
CA ALA A 291 -15.59 16.08 18.50
C ALA A 291 -14.85 14.73 18.32
N VAL A 292 -14.34 14.46 17.11
CA VAL A 292 -13.51 13.27 16.84
C VAL A 292 -12.19 13.32 17.62
N ALA A 293 -11.47 14.44 17.56
CA ALA A 293 -10.19 14.61 18.26
C ALA A 293 -10.34 14.41 19.78
N ASN A 294 -11.37 15.02 20.39
CA ASN A 294 -11.61 14.91 21.83
C ASN A 294 -12.14 13.52 22.25
N ASN A 295 -12.75 12.76 21.34
CA ASN A 295 -13.11 11.36 21.62
C ASN A 295 -11.90 10.43 21.57
N ILE A 296 -10.97 10.65 20.65
CA ILE A 296 -9.75 9.84 20.54
C ILE A 296 -8.78 10.21 21.68
N ILE A 297 -8.51 11.50 21.86
CA ILE A 297 -7.52 12.02 22.81
C ILE A 297 -8.23 12.34 24.12
N ARG A 298 -8.36 11.31 24.95
CA ARG A 298 -9.11 11.36 26.21
C ARG A 298 -8.27 11.79 27.42
N ASP A 299 -6.95 11.61 27.33
CA ASP A 299 -6.02 11.89 28.43
C ASP A 299 -4.62 12.26 27.93
N ARG A 300 -3.77 12.67 28.87
CA ARG A 300 -2.39 13.13 28.62
C ARG A 300 -1.52 12.08 27.95
N ASN A 301 -1.71 10.80 28.27
CA ASN A 301 -0.88 9.73 27.71
C ASN A 301 -1.24 9.52 26.23
N VAL A 302 -2.53 9.47 25.90
CA VAL A 302 -2.99 9.34 24.51
C VAL A 302 -2.55 10.55 23.68
N PHE A 303 -2.55 11.75 24.26
CA PHE A 303 -2.02 12.93 23.59
C PHE A 303 -0.54 12.76 23.21
N VAL A 304 0.33 12.39 24.18
CA VAL A 304 1.78 12.21 23.92
C VAL A 304 2.02 11.10 22.89
N GLN A 305 1.28 9.99 22.96
CA GLN A 305 1.35 8.91 21.98
C GLN A 305 1.00 9.39 20.57
N TYR A 306 -0.08 10.18 20.45
CA TYR A 306 -0.50 10.72 19.17
C TYR A 306 0.54 11.70 18.59
N VAL A 307 1.18 12.52 19.43
CA VAL A 307 2.27 13.41 18.97
C VAL A 307 3.49 12.59 18.52
N ASN A 308 3.88 11.54 19.24
CA ASN A 308 4.97 10.65 18.81
C ASN A 308 4.66 10.00 17.45
N PHE A 309 3.41 9.57 17.24
CA PHE A 309 2.95 9.05 15.96
C PHE A 309 3.09 10.08 14.84
N LEU A 310 2.63 11.33 15.05
CA LEU A 310 2.81 12.42 14.07
C LEU A 310 4.29 12.70 13.75
N LEU A 311 5.18 12.50 14.74
CA LEU A 311 6.62 12.66 14.56
C LEU A 311 7.27 11.53 13.77
N GLY A 312 6.55 10.46 13.45
CA GLY A 312 6.96 9.42 12.50
C GLY A 312 7.47 8.12 13.12
N GLU A 313 7.00 7.77 14.31
CA GLU A 313 7.17 6.41 14.84
C GLU A 313 5.96 5.53 14.50
N ASP A 314 6.23 4.26 14.24
CA ASP A 314 5.20 3.24 14.21
C ASP A 314 4.45 3.28 15.55
N TYR A 315 3.12 3.38 15.49
CA TYR A 315 2.24 3.40 16.66
C TYR A 315 2.58 2.28 17.66
N LEU A 316 2.96 1.11 17.14
CA LEU A 316 3.38 -0.05 17.91
C LEU A 316 4.73 0.13 18.63
N LEU A 317 5.74 0.74 18.00
CA LEU A 317 7.01 1.05 18.69
C LEU A 317 6.77 2.01 19.86
N SER A 318 5.93 3.03 19.67
CA SER A 318 5.60 3.97 20.73
C SER A 318 4.77 3.34 21.87
N ALA A 319 3.93 2.35 21.57
CA ALA A 319 3.17 1.60 22.57
C ALA A 319 4.10 0.65 23.36
N VAL A 320 5.03 -0.02 22.69
CA VAL A 320 6.01 -0.96 23.29
C VAL A 320 7.04 -0.23 24.16
N GLU A 321 7.51 0.96 23.75
CA GLU A 321 8.36 1.80 24.61
C GLU A 321 7.66 2.14 25.93
N ASN A 322 6.36 2.43 25.87
CA ASN A 322 5.55 2.75 27.05
C ASN A 322 5.31 1.52 27.95
N GLU A 323 5.04 0.34 27.39
CA GLU A 323 4.87 -0.90 28.17
C GLU A 323 6.15 -1.32 28.92
N ASN A 324 7.32 -1.14 28.27
CA ASN A 324 8.61 -1.42 28.90
C ASN A 324 8.94 -0.44 30.05
N THR A 325 8.42 0.80 30.01
CA THR A 325 8.49 1.72 31.15
C THR A 325 7.55 1.38 32.29
N SER A 326 6.41 0.73 32.06
CA SER A 326 5.51 0.29 33.13
C SER A 326 5.99 -0.94 33.92
N ASN A 327 6.87 -1.77 33.34
CA ASN A 327 7.37 -3.00 33.99
C ASN A 327 8.69 -2.84 34.76
N ARG A 328 9.27 -1.64 34.79
CA ARG A 328 10.34 -1.27 35.72
C ARG A 328 9.75 -0.26 36.68
N GLY A 329 9.66 -0.61 37.96
CA GLY A 329 9.10 0.22 39.03
C GLY A 329 9.81 1.56 39.20
N PHE A 330 9.52 2.49 38.29
CA PHE A 330 9.95 3.87 38.31
C PHE A 330 8.71 4.76 38.37
N SER A 331 8.76 5.64 39.36
CA SER A 331 7.80 6.68 39.68
C SER A 331 7.14 7.31 38.43
N HIS A 332 5.83 7.53 38.57
CA HIS A 332 4.94 8.31 37.71
C HIS A 332 5.48 9.74 37.47
N ASN A 333 6.51 9.89 36.66
CA ASN A 333 7.10 11.19 36.33
C ASN A 333 6.97 11.46 34.84
N SER A 334 6.04 12.36 34.50
CA SER A 334 5.83 12.97 33.17
C SER A 334 7.11 13.45 32.47
N SER A 335 8.16 13.73 33.25
CA SER A 335 9.46 14.21 32.76
C SER A 335 10.21 13.27 31.80
N VAL A 336 10.06 11.94 31.91
CA VAL A 336 10.83 10.99 31.07
C VAL A 336 10.24 10.88 29.67
N ALA A 337 8.90 10.86 29.57
CA ALA A 337 8.19 10.83 28.29
C ALA A 337 8.40 12.12 27.46
N LEU A 338 8.51 13.27 28.13
CA LEU A 338 8.79 14.57 27.49
C LEU A 338 10.23 14.70 26.98
N SER A 339 11.20 14.03 27.62
CA SER A 339 12.61 14.04 27.19
C SER A 339 12.80 13.33 25.83
N GLY A 340 12.17 12.15 25.66
CA GLY A 340 12.17 11.44 24.37
C GLY A 340 11.46 12.23 23.27
N LEU A 341 10.38 12.93 23.62
CA LEU A 341 9.64 13.78 22.69
C LEU A 341 10.47 14.97 22.20
N TYR A 342 11.27 15.60 23.07
CA TYR A 342 12.14 16.73 22.69
C TYR A 342 13.15 16.36 21.60
N GLU A 343 13.84 15.22 21.74
CA GLU A 343 14.80 14.76 20.73
C GLU A 343 14.12 14.50 19.38
N LYS A 344 12.93 13.89 19.42
CA LYS A 344 12.13 13.60 18.22
C LYS A 344 11.69 14.88 17.52
N MET A 345 11.22 15.87 18.28
CA MET A 345 10.90 17.21 17.76
C MET A 345 12.13 17.89 17.16
N LEU A 346 13.31 17.76 17.79
CA LEU A 346 14.57 18.33 17.27
C LEU A 346 14.96 17.73 15.92
N LYS A 347 14.83 16.41 15.75
CA LYS A 347 15.04 15.74 14.45
C LYS A 347 14.01 16.21 13.41
N ALA A 348 12.73 16.26 13.79
CA ALA A 348 11.67 16.72 12.89
C ALA A 348 11.87 18.18 12.45
N ALA A 349 12.40 19.05 13.31
CA ALA A 349 12.65 20.45 12.96
C ALA A 349 13.71 20.62 11.84
N VAL A 350 14.59 19.63 11.68
CA VAL A 350 15.61 19.59 10.62
C VAL A 350 15.10 18.92 9.35
N TYR A 351 14.43 17.76 9.49
CA TYR A 351 14.14 16.88 8.35
C TYR A 351 12.66 16.86 7.90
N SER A 352 11.72 17.32 8.72
CA SER A 352 10.27 17.21 8.48
C SER A 352 9.49 18.33 9.15
N LYS A 353 9.77 19.57 8.76
CA LYS A 353 9.20 20.80 9.35
C LYS A 353 7.66 20.82 9.28
N GLU A 354 7.08 20.24 8.24
CA GLU A 354 5.64 20.15 8.02
C GLU A 354 4.88 19.44 9.15
N LYS A 355 5.53 18.52 9.88
CA LYS A 355 4.92 17.80 11.01
C LYS A 355 4.50 18.72 12.16
N PHE A 356 5.13 19.89 12.29
CA PHE A 356 4.76 20.87 13.32
C PHE A 356 3.40 21.51 13.03
N GLU A 357 3.01 21.65 11.76
CA GLU A 357 1.67 22.14 11.41
C GLU A 357 0.59 21.11 11.77
N ASP A 358 0.88 19.82 11.62
CA ASP A 358 -0.04 18.76 12.06
C ASP A 358 -0.22 18.74 13.58
N ILE A 359 0.87 18.87 14.34
CA ILE A 359 0.83 18.97 15.80
C ILE A 359 0.07 20.23 16.23
N LYS A 360 0.31 21.37 15.57
CA LYS A 360 -0.41 22.63 15.84
C LYS A 360 -1.91 22.47 15.61
N ARG A 361 -2.30 21.84 14.50
CA ARG A 361 -3.69 21.55 14.18
C ARG A 361 -4.31 20.64 15.23
N LEU A 362 -3.60 19.60 15.67
CA LEU A 362 -4.03 18.71 16.75
C LEU A 362 -4.33 19.47 18.04
N VAL A 363 -3.38 20.29 18.50
CA VAL A 363 -3.50 21.12 19.69
C VAL A 363 -4.72 22.05 19.58
N GLY A 364 -4.97 22.62 18.40
CA GLY A 364 -6.13 23.48 18.14
C GLY A 364 -7.49 22.77 18.15
N LEU A 365 -7.53 21.44 18.02
CA LEU A 365 -8.76 20.64 18.03
C LEU A 365 -9.16 20.17 19.43
N ILE A 366 -8.21 20.08 20.36
CA ILE A 366 -8.45 19.65 21.74
C ILE A 366 -9.07 20.79 22.54
N THR A 367 -10.20 20.52 23.19
CA THR A 367 -10.96 21.51 23.97
C THR A 367 -10.58 21.52 25.44
N ASP A 368 -10.30 20.36 26.03
CA ASP A 368 -9.80 20.26 27.40
C ASP A 368 -8.28 20.47 27.44
N LYS A 369 -7.88 21.67 27.86
CA LYS A 369 -6.46 22.03 27.96
C LYS A 369 -5.70 21.20 29.00
N ASN A 370 -6.37 20.54 29.95
CA ASN A 370 -5.69 19.72 30.96
C ASN A 370 -5.08 18.44 30.37
N ILE A 371 -5.53 18.04 29.18
CA ILE A 371 -5.01 16.89 28.43
C ILE A 371 -3.62 17.18 27.83
N ILE A 372 -3.29 18.46 27.62
CA ILE A 372 -1.99 18.84 27.08
C ILE A 372 -1.07 19.24 28.25
N PRO A 373 0.08 18.58 28.47
CA PRO A 373 1.02 18.96 29.51
C PRO A 373 1.50 20.41 29.35
N GLU A 374 1.63 21.17 30.43
CA GLU A 374 2.09 22.56 30.37
C GLU A 374 3.50 22.66 29.78
N GLU A 375 4.37 21.72 30.14
CA GLU A 375 5.74 21.63 29.64
C GLU A 375 5.79 21.40 28.12
N PHE A 376 4.76 20.75 27.55
CA PHE A 376 4.67 20.55 26.11
C PHE A 376 4.45 21.88 25.38
N TYR A 377 3.60 22.77 25.90
CA TYR A 377 3.39 24.09 25.30
C TYR A 377 4.68 24.91 25.27
N GLU A 378 5.47 24.86 26.33
CA GLU A 378 6.76 25.56 26.41
C GLU A 378 7.71 25.08 25.31
N ILE A 379 7.91 23.75 25.23
CA ILE A 379 8.79 23.13 24.23
C ILE A 379 8.28 23.39 22.81
N PHE A 380 6.98 23.19 22.55
CA PHE A 380 6.39 23.37 21.23
C PHE A 380 6.52 24.81 20.73
N SER A 381 6.30 25.81 21.61
CA SER A 381 6.44 27.22 21.25
C SER A 381 7.88 27.61 20.88
N LEU A 382 8.88 26.94 21.43
CA LEU A 382 10.29 27.14 21.08
C LEU A 382 10.56 26.63 19.66
N PHE A 383 10.07 25.43 19.34
CA PHE A 383 10.24 24.86 18.01
C PHE A 383 9.45 25.62 16.93
N GLU A 384 8.23 26.09 17.20
CA GLU A 384 7.48 26.92 16.24
C GLU A 384 8.26 28.16 15.81
N LYS A 385 9.01 28.80 16.72
CA LYS A 385 9.85 29.98 16.39
C LYS A 385 11.04 29.66 15.51
N VAL A 386 11.56 28.44 15.60
CA VAL A 386 12.74 27.98 14.85
C VAL A 386 12.34 27.43 13.49
N VAL A 387 11.21 26.73 13.41
CA VAL A 387 10.71 26.07 12.20
C VAL A 387 10.11 27.07 11.20
N ASN A 388 9.42 28.12 11.70
CA ASN A 388 8.83 29.20 10.90
C ASN A 388 9.83 30.28 10.43
N LYS A 389 11.13 30.08 10.69
CA LYS A 389 12.22 30.81 10.05
C LYS A 389 12.84 29.94 8.96
#